data_AF-A0A831TK99-F1
#
_entry.id   AF-A0A831TK99-F1
#
_cell.length_a   1.000
_cell.length_b   1.000
_cell.length_c   1.000
_cell.angle_alpha   90.00
_cell.angle_beta   90.00
_cell.angle_gamma   90.00
#
_symmetry.space_group_name_H-M   'P 1'
#
loop_
_entity.id
_entity.type
_entity.pdbx_description
1 polymer ?
#
loop_
_entity_poly.entity_id
_entity_poly.type
_entity_poly.pdbx_seq_one_letter_code
_entity_poly.pdbx_strand_id
1 'polypeptide(L)' 'MEPKLRERVHIVRQYEVHCYSVCYYLLQNEEQAIKAAQEVLMRLLKDNILDNKSNLFIEQYVKKQSLKESLQVIYSKE' A
#
# COMPACT_ATOMS: atom_id res chain seq x y z
N MET A 1 -5.30 8.91 21.40
CA MET A 1 -5.16 8.07 20.20
C MET A 1 -5.87 6.76 20.46
N GLU A 2 -6.91 6.45 19.69
CA GLU A 2 -7.75 5.26 19.89
C GLU A 2 -6.91 3.98 19.77
N PRO A 3 -7.10 2.97 20.66
CA PRO A 3 -6.29 1.75 20.65
C PRO A 3 -6.36 1.00 19.32
N LYS A 4 -7.52 1.00 18.67
CA LYS A 4 -7.75 0.39 17.35
C LYS A 4 -6.92 1.05 16.23
N LEU A 5 -6.70 2.36 16.30
CA LEU A 5 -5.88 3.07 15.32
C LEU A 5 -4.40 2.70 15.43
N ARG A 6 -3.88 2.52 16.65
CA ARG A 6 -2.48 2.11 16.86
C ARG A 6 -2.19 0.73 16.30
N GLU A 7 -3.12 -0.20 16.48
CA GLU A 7 -3.02 -1.55 15.93
C GLU A 7 -3.00 -1.52 14.39
N ARG A 8 -3.92 -0.76 13.77
CA ARG A 8 -3.94 -0.59 12.32
C ARG A 8 -2.65 0.01 11.78
N VAL A 9 -2.11 1.05 12.45
CA VAL A 9 -0.82 1.65 12.08
C VAL A 9 0.31 0.62 12.17
N HIS A 10 0.31 -0.24 13.20
CA HIS A 10 1.31 -1.29 13.33
C HIS A 10 1.23 -2.31 12.18
N ILE A 11 0.03 -2.74 11.81
CA ILE A 11 -0.17 -3.65 10.68
C ILE A 11 0.28 -2.99 9.37
N VAL A 12 -0.14 -1.74 9.10
CA VAL A 12 0.23 -1.00 7.88
C VAL A 12 1.76 -0.87 7.74
N ARG A 13 2.47 -0.60 8.85
CA ARG A 13 3.94 -0.54 8.86
C ARG A 13 4.61 -1.81 8.37
N GLN A 14 4.03 -2.98 8.62
CA GLN A 14 4.59 -4.26 8.15
C GLN A 14 4.58 -4.37 6.63
N TYR A 15 3.73 -3.62 5.93
CA TYR A 15 3.60 -3.63 4.48
C TYR A 15 4.35 -2.51 3.76
N GLU A 16 5.04 -1.61 4.48
CA GLU A 16 5.79 -0.48 3.89
C GLU A 16 6.81 -0.94 2.84
N VAL A 17 7.69 -1.86 3.23
CA VAL A 17 8.76 -2.38 2.36
C VAL A 17 8.17 -3.15 1.18
N HIS A 18 7.13 -3.95 1.41
CA HIS A 18 6.52 -4.75 0.34
C HIS A 18 5.86 -3.86 -0.71
N CYS A 19 5.07 -2.88 -0.26
CA CYS A 19 4.40 -1.93 -1.13
C CYS A 19 5.41 -1.10 -1.95
N TYR A 20 6.43 -0.54 -1.26
CA TYR A 20 7.50 0.18 -1.92
C TYR A 20 8.23 -0.67 -2.97
N SER A 21 8.57 -1.92 -2.64
CA SER A 21 9.31 -2.81 -3.55
C SER A 21 8.53 -3.08 -4.84
N VAL A 22 7.22 -3.32 -4.73
CA VAL A 22 6.35 -3.53 -5.91
C VAL A 22 6.26 -2.26 -6.75
N CYS A 23 6.03 -1.11 -6.11
CA CYS A 23 5.95 0.17 -6.80
C CYS A 23 7.26 0.54 -7.48
N TYR A 24 8.39 0.36 -6.80
CA TYR A 24 9.72 0.65 -7.34
C TYR A 24 10.08 -0.27 -8.50
N TYR A 25 9.76 -1.55 -8.40
CA TYR A 25 9.98 -2.51 -9.48
C TYR A 25 9.27 -2.10 -10.78
N LEU A 26 8.05 -1.55 -10.69
CA LEU A 26 7.28 -1.13 -11.86
C LEU A 26 7.65 0.27 -12.36
N LEU A 27 7.83 1.22 -11.46
CA LEU A 27 8.01 2.62 -11.81
C LEU A 27 9.47 2.96 -12.13
N GLN A 28 10.42 2.19 -11.61
CA GLN A 28 11.88 2.41 -11.75
C GLN A 28 12.29 3.87 -11.43
N ASN A 29 11.49 4.53 -10.60
CA ASN A 29 11.64 5.92 -10.19
C ASN A 29 11.28 6.02 -8.72
N GLU A 30 12.26 6.33 -7.88
CA GLU A 30 12.13 6.34 -6.43
C GLU A 30 11.06 7.31 -5.94
N GLU A 31 11.03 8.54 -6.45
CA GLU A 31 10.07 9.55 -6.04
C GLU A 31 8.62 9.10 -6.33
N GLN A 32 8.40 8.52 -7.50
CA GLN A 32 7.08 8.02 -7.90
C GLN A 32 6.69 6.76 -7.13
N ALA A 33 7.65 5.89 -6.86
CA ALA A 33 7.44 4.70 -6.06
C ALA A 33 7.04 5.03 -4.62
N ILE A 34 7.71 6.02 -4.00
CA ILE A 34 7.36 6.50 -2.66
C ILE A 34 5.93 7.06 -2.65
N LYS A 35 5.58 7.92 -3.62
CA LYS A 35 4.23 8.50 -3.71
C LYS A 35 3.15 7.43 -3.88
N ALA A 36 3.36 6.50 -4.82
CA ALA A 36 2.43 5.40 -5.05
C ALA A 36 2.29 4.51 -3.81
N ALA A 37 3.39 4.20 -3.12
CA ALA A 37 3.36 3.39 -1.91
C ALA A 37 2.62 4.07 -0.76
N GLN A 38 2.82 5.39 -0.57
CA GLN A 38 2.09 6.17 0.42
C GLN A 38 0.58 6.13 0.18
N GLU A 39 0.13 6.26 -1.08
CA GLU A 39 -1.29 6.17 -1.42
C GLU A 39 -1.89 4.80 -1.07
N VAL A 40 -1.17 3.70 -1.35
CA VAL A 40 -1.61 2.36 -0.98
C VAL A 40 -1.72 2.20 0.54
N LEU A 41 -0.70 2.63 1.29
CA LEU A 41 -0.68 2.53 2.75
C LEU A 41 -1.79 3.38 3.38
N MET A 42 -2.04 4.58 2.85
CA MET A 42 -3.13 5.44 3.28
C MET A 42 -4.50 4.82 3.02
N ARG A 43 -4.69 4.14 1.88
CA ARG A 43 -5.92 3.37 1.63
C ARG A 43 -6.06 2.18 2.56
N LEU A 44 -4.98 1.44 2.79
CA LEU A 44 -4.97 0.31 3.73
C LEU A 44 -5.35 0.75 5.15
N LEU A 45 -4.85 1.91 5.58
CA LEU A 45 -5.16 2.48 6.89
C LEU A 45 -6.61 3.00 6.99
N LYS A 46 -7.22 3.44 5.87
CA LYS A 46 -8.60 3.94 5.84
C LYS A 46 -9.60 2.79 5.73
N ASP A 47 -9.31 1.81 4.89
CA ASP A 47 -10.19 0.68 4.63
C ASP A 47 -10.32 -0.21 5.88
N ASN A 48 -11.55 -0.63 6.20
CA ASN A 48 -11.82 -1.59 7.27
C ASN A 48 -11.38 -3.01 6.91
N ILE A 49 -10.56 -3.17 5.87
CA ILE A 49 -9.99 -4.46 5.43
C ILE A 49 -9.06 -5.05 6.50
N LEU A 50 -8.52 -4.22 7.39
CA LEU A 50 -7.73 -4.65 8.53
C LEU A 50 -8.57 -5.30 9.63
N ASP A 51 -9.90 -5.16 9.61
CA ASP A 51 -10.79 -5.78 10.59
C ASP A 51 -11.12 -7.22 10.16
N ASN A 52 -10.68 -8.21 10.94
CA ASN A 52 -11.02 -9.64 10.80
C ASN A 52 -10.62 -10.31 9.47
N LYS A 53 -9.56 -9.85 8.79
CA LYS A 53 -8.98 -10.53 7.62
C LYS A 53 -7.63 -11.16 7.96
N SER A 54 -7.32 -12.27 7.31
CA SER A 54 -6.02 -12.94 7.46
C SER A 54 -4.91 -12.13 6.79
N ASN A 55 -3.68 -12.28 7.28
CA ASN A 55 -2.49 -11.63 6.72
C ASN A 55 -2.32 -11.90 5.22
N LEU A 56 -2.69 -13.11 4.75
CA LEU A 56 -2.64 -13.48 3.34
C LEU A 56 -3.60 -12.64 2.48
N PHE A 57 -4.80 -12.34 2.99
CA PHE A 57 -5.74 -11.47 2.29
C PHE A 57 -5.20 -10.04 2.20
N ILE A 58 -4.63 -9.54 3.30
CA ILE A 58 -4.05 -8.19 3.35
C ILE A 58 -2.87 -8.08 2.39
N GLU A 59 -2.00 -9.09 2.33
CA GLU A 59 -0.87 -9.14 1.39
C GLU A 59 -1.33 -9.11 -0.07
N GLN A 60 -2.32 -9.93 -0.45
CA GLN A 60 -2.88 -9.90 -1.81
C GLN A 60 -3.53 -8.55 -2.13
N TYR A 61 -4.21 -7.95 -1.16
CA TYR A 61 -4.79 -6.62 -1.31
C TYR A 61 -3.71 -5.56 -1.55
N VAL A 62 -2.66 -5.53 -0.72
CA VAL A 62 -1.54 -4.60 -0.87
C VAL A 62 -0.87 -4.76 -2.22
N LYS A 63 -0.61 -5.99 -2.65
CA LYS A 63 -0.03 -6.27 -3.97
C LYS A 63 -0.90 -5.72 -5.10
N LYS A 64 -2.21 -6.00 -5.07
CA LYS A 64 -3.16 -5.52 -6.08
C LYS A 64 -3.21 -3.99 -6.13
N GLN A 65 -3.26 -3.32 -4.98
CA GLN A 65 -3.30 -1.87 -4.93
C GLN A 65 -1.97 -1.26 -5.39
N SER A 66 -0.84 -1.83 -5.00
CA SER A 66 0.50 -1.36 -5.43
C SER A 66 0.66 -1.45 -6.95
N LEU A 67 0.20 -2.55 -7.56
CA LEU A 67 0.14 -2.68 -9.02
C LEU A 67 -0.75 -1.59 -9.64
N LYS A 68 -1.96 -1.41 -9.10
CA LYS A 68 -2.92 -0.43 -9.60
C LYS A 68 -2.37 1.00 -9.57
N GLU A 69 -1.82 1.44 -8.45
CA GLU A 69 -1.25 2.80 -8.32
C GLU A 69 -0.07 3.00 -9.26
N SER A 70 0.80 2.00 -9.38
CA SER A 70 1.94 2.07 -10.31
C SER A 70 1.47 2.21 -11.76
N LEU A 71 0.46 1.44 -12.17
CA LEU A 71 -0.12 1.56 -13.51
C LEU A 71 -0.80 2.92 -13.72
N GLN A 72 -1.52 3.45 -12.73
CA GLN A 72 -2.10 4.78 -12.83
C GLN A 72 -1.03 5.84 -13.07
N VAL A 73 0.11 5.79 -12.38
CA VAL A 73 1.21 6.73 -12.61
C VAL A 73 1.79 6.61 -14.02
N ILE A 74 1.87 5.39 -14.56
CA ILE A 74 2.35 5.14 -15.93
C ILE A 74 1.38 5.73 -16.96
N TYR A 75 0.09 5.41 -16.85
CA TYR A 75 -0.93 5.86 -17.81
C TYR A 75 -1.35 7.32 -17.63
N SER A 76 -1.05 7.97 -16.51
CA SER A 76 -1.31 9.41 -16.32
C SER A 76 -0.23 10.30 -16.96
N LYS A 77 0.81 9.71 -17.56
CA LYS A 77 1.90 10.41 -18.25
C LYS A 77 1.75 10.45 -19.77
N GLU A 78 0.73 9.80 -20.33
CA GLU A 78 0.32 9.90 -21.75
C GLU A 78 -0.81 10.92 -21.91
#